data_AF-A0A848X9M4-F1
#
_entry.id   AF-A0A848X9M4-F1
#
_cell.length_a   1.000
_cell.length_b   1.000
_cell.length_c   1.000
_cell.angle_alpha   90.00
_cell.angle_beta   90.00
_cell.angle_gamma   90.00
#
_symmetry.space_group_name_H-M   'P 1'
#
loop_
_entity.id
_entity.type
_entity.pdbx_description
1 polymer ?
#
loop_
_entity_poly.entity_id
_entity_poly.type
_entity_poly.pdbx_seq_one_letter_code
_entity_poly.pdbx_strand_id
1 'polypeptide(L)'
;GYLLPWGTAAAEAVVEALRDGIRVRAAGEAFTLGGRDYPVGTAIVRNAENGPDLRAELGRIAAAHGAEVVPIDDTYVSGGASLGANSVRGLRSPSVLLVYDSPGSTYSVGWARYVLEQRYGQPTVAVRASSLGGADLADFDVIIFPSGNYSGTVGSGLLDELRSWMSNGGTLITMGNSTRWAASEGLLSTVAERRGGRAADADPPSEETPEQPIDYLEEIVPTDESPESVPGAILRVILDDDHWLSAGTDGEIGVLVEGSRVFRPLTLDDGTNVGRYGDGDDLVLSGIVWEEARPQLASKAFLMHEGRGAGQIIAFAEDPNYRAYSEATQLLFINAVILGPGR
;
A
#
# COMPACT_ATOMS: atom_id res chain seq x y z
N GLY A 1 3.46 5.52 -30.93
CA GLY A 1 3.15 4.67 -29.77
C GLY A 1 1.94 5.26 -29.06
N TYR A 2 1.66 4.81 -27.85
CA TYR A 2 0.55 5.33 -27.06
C TYR A 2 0.99 5.60 -25.62
N LEU A 3 0.45 6.65 -25.03
CA LEU A 3 0.57 6.97 -23.62
C LEU A 3 -0.81 6.82 -22.96
N LEU A 4 -0.84 6.26 -21.76
CA LEU A 4 -2.01 6.24 -20.90
C LEU A 4 -1.62 7.01 -19.63
N PRO A 5 -2.06 8.27 -19.47
CA PRO A 5 -1.89 9.01 -18.22
C PRO A 5 -2.39 8.17 -17.04
N TRP A 6 -1.57 8.07 -15.99
CA TRP A 6 -1.85 7.11 -14.93
C TRP A 6 -2.99 7.55 -14.02
N GLY A 7 -3.80 6.59 -13.60
CA GLY A 7 -4.99 6.76 -12.78
C GLY A 7 -5.77 5.44 -12.74
N THR A 8 -6.92 5.41 -12.06
CA THR A 8 -7.70 4.17 -11.86
C THR A 8 -8.05 3.45 -13.16
N ALA A 9 -8.64 4.16 -14.12
CA ALA A 9 -9.04 3.59 -15.41
C ALA A 9 -7.82 3.07 -16.21
N ALA A 10 -6.70 3.80 -16.14
CA ALA A 10 -5.47 3.37 -16.79
C ALA A 10 -4.87 2.13 -16.13
N ALA A 11 -4.90 2.03 -14.79
CA ALA A 11 -4.45 0.85 -14.06
C ALA A 11 -5.27 -0.39 -14.43
N GLU A 12 -6.61 -0.27 -14.48
CA GLU A 12 -7.52 -1.35 -14.94
C GLU A 12 -7.20 -1.78 -16.38
N ALA A 13 -7.04 -0.82 -17.29
CA ALA A 13 -6.66 -1.09 -18.67
C ALA A 13 -5.29 -1.75 -18.79
N VAL A 14 -4.31 -1.34 -17.98
CA VAL A 14 -2.96 -1.94 -17.96
C VAL A 14 -2.98 -3.36 -17.43
N VAL A 15 -3.77 -3.67 -16.40
CA VAL A 15 -3.92 -5.05 -15.90
C VAL A 15 -4.46 -5.97 -17.00
N GLU A 16 -5.52 -5.56 -17.71
CA GLU A 16 -6.04 -6.34 -18.84
C GLU A 16 -5.03 -6.45 -19.98
N ALA A 17 -4.37 -5.34 -20.34
CA ALA A 17 -3.37 -5.32 -21.41
C ALA A 17 -2.21 -6.28 -21.14
N LEU A 18 -1.67 -6.28 -19.91
CA LEU A 18 -0.58 -7.18 -19.52
C LEU A 18 -1.02 -8.65 -19.57
N ARG A 19 -2.25 -8.95 -19.14
CA ARG A 19 -2.82 -10.30 -19.21
C ARG A 19 -3.02 -10.78 -20.65
N ASP A 20 -3.41 -9.86 -21.54
CA ASP A 20 -3.58 -10.13 -22.98
C ASP A 20 -2.23 -10.14 -23.74
N GLY A 21 -1.11 -9.99 -23.02
CA GLY A 21 0.24 -10.09 -23.58
C GLY A 21 0.78 -8.80 -24.23
N ILE A 22 0.06 -7.69 -24.09
CA ILE A 22 0.53 -6.38 -24.54
C ILE A 22 1.67 -5.94 -23.63
N ARG A 23 2.80 -5.57 -24.25
CA ARG A 23 3.97 -5.05 -23.54
C ARG A 23 3.75 -3.59 -23.20
N VAL A 24 3.67 -3.32 -21.90
CA VAL A 24 3.51 -2.00 -21.32
C VAL A 24 4.75 -1.63 -20.51
N ARG A 25 5.10 -0.36 -20.51
CA ARG A 25 6.14 0.23 -19.64
C ARG A 25 5.53 1.31 -18.77
N ALA A 26 6.10 1.57 -17.61
CA ALA A 26 5.71 2.69 -16.75
C ALA A 26 6.85 3.72 -16.69
N ALA A 27 6.49 4.99 -16.81
CA ALA A 27 7.40 6.10 -16.52
C ALA A 27 7.78 6.10 -15.04
N GLY A 28 9.06 6.22 -14.73
CA GLY A 28 9.56 6.34 -13.35
C GLY A 28 9.69 7.77 -12.86
N GLU A 29 9.52 8.75 -13.74
CA GLU A 29 9.64 10.18 -13.48
C GLU A 29 8.65 10.93 -14.39
N ALA A 30 8.25 12.13 -14.00
CA ALA A 30 7.39 12.98 -14.84
C ALA A 30 8.11 13.46 -16.11
N PHE A 31 7.35 13.71 -17.17
CA PHE A 31 7.86 14.23 -18.44
C PHE A 31 6.83 15.05 -19.21
N THR A 32 7.29 15.94 -20.06
CA THR A 32 6.46 16.78 -20.94
C THR A 32 6.63 16.34 -22.39
N LEU A 33 5.53 16.00 -23.07
CA LEU A 33 5.52 15.64 -24.49
C LEU A 33 4.34 16.28 -25.19
N GLY A 34 4.59 16.92 -26.35
CA GLY A 34 3.54 17.60 -27.11
C GLY A 34 2.86 18.74 -26.35
N GLY A 35 3.56 19.37 -25.40
CA GLY A 35 3.02 20.45 -24.56
C GLY A 35 2.11 20.00 -23.41
N ARG A 36 2.02 18.69 -23.13
CA ARG A 36 1.29 18.12 -21.99
C ARG A 36 2.27 17.45 -21.03
N ASP A 37 2.03 17.65 -19.74
CA ASP A 37 2.75 16.97 -18.66
C ASP A 37 2.12 15.61 -18.35
N TYR A 38 2.99 14.63 -18.15
CA TYR A 38 2.65 13.26 -17.81
C TYR A 38 3.34 12.91 -16.49
N PRO A 39 2.59 12.53 -15.44
CA PRO A 39 3.17 12.22 -14.14
C PRO A 39 3.88 10.86 -14.15
N VAL A 40 4.59 10.59 -13.05
CA VAL A 40 5.11 9.26 -12.74
C VAL A 40 4.02 8.19 -12.88
N GLY A 41 4.41 6.99 -13.30
CA GLY A 41 3.51 5.87 -13.53
C GLY A 41 2.84 5.85 -14.90
N THR A 42 2.86 6.95 -15.67
CA THR A 42 2.27 7.01 -17.02
C THR A 42 2.66 5.78 -17.84
N ALA A 43 1.65 5.06 -18.33
CA ALA A 43 1.86 3.83 -19.08
C ALA A 43 2.23 4.16 -20.52
N ILE A 44 3.28 3.51 -21.02
CA ILE A 44 3.87 3.71 -22.34
C ILE A 44 3.75 2.39 -23.10
N VAL A 45 3.05 2.43 -24.22
CA VAL A 45 2.83 1.27 -25.09
C VAL A 45 3.46 1.53 -26.45
N ARG A 46 4.53 0.80 -26.76
CA ARG A 46 5.32 1.01 -27.98
C ARG A 46 4.86 0.09 -29.09
N ASN A 47 4.61 0.65 -30.28
CA ASN A 47 4.31 -0.12 -31.48
C ASN A 47 5.44 -1.12 -31.82
N ALA A 48 6.70 -0.75 -31.60
CA ALA A 48 7.85 -1.60 -31.89
C ALA A 48 7.96 -2.84 -30.97
N GLU A 49 7.31 -2.82 -29.81
CA GLU A 49 7.34 -3.91 -28.82
C GLU A 49 6.12 -4.83 -28.95
N ASN A 50 5.15 -4.48 -29.79
CA ASN A 50 3.82 -5.08 -29.88
C ASN A 50 3.44 -5.38 -31.34
N GLY A 51 2.38 -6.16 -31.54
CA GLY A 51 1.93 -6.60 -32.86
C GLY A 51 1.18 -5.52 -33.67
N PRO A 52 0.87 -5.80 -34.96
CA PRO A 52 0.12 -4.89 -35.83
C PRO A 52 -1.30 -4.58 -35.32
N ASP A 53 -1.89 -5.50 -34.54
CA ASP A 53 -3.25 -5.39 -34.00
C ASP A 53 -3.34 -4.50 -32.75
N LEU A 54 -2.20 -4.01 -32.23
CA LEU A 54 -2.12 -3.22 -31.00
C LEU A 54 -3.14 -2.08 -30.95
N ARG A 55 -3.34 -1.36 -32.06
CA ARG A 55 -4.28 -0.23 -32.11
C ARG A 55 -5.71 -0.67 -31.80
N ALA A 56 -6.13 -1.80 -32.37
CA ALA A 56 -7.48 -2.32 -32.19
C ALA A 56 -7.65 -2.91 -30.77
N GLU A 57 -6.67 -3.68 -30.31
CA GLU A 57 -6.68 -4.31 -28.99
C GLU A 57 -6.66 -3.26 -27.87
N LEU A 58 -5.69 -2.33 -27.90
CA LEU A 58 -5.58 -1.26 -26.91
C LEU A 58 -6.80 -0.35 -26.93
N GLY A 59 -7.34 -0.04 -28.12
CA GLY A 59 -8.57 0.74 -28.26
C GLY A 59 -9.79 0.05 -27.62
N ARG A 60 -9.93 -1.27 -27.78
CA ARG A 60 -10.98 -2.06 -27.13
C ARG A 60 -10.82 -2.03 -25.60
N ILE A 61 -9.62 -2.28 -25.11
CA ILE A 61 -9.33 -2.33 -23.67
C ILE A 61 -9.59 -0.95 -23.05
N ALA A 62 -9.06 0.11 -23.64
CA ALA A 62 -9.25 1.47 -23.14
C ALA A 62 -10.73 1.89 -23.13
N ALA A 63 -11.50 1.53 -24.16
CA ALA A 63 -12.93 1.81 -24.20
C ALA A 63 -13.72 1.02 -23.15
N ALA A 64 -13.30 -0.21 -22.82
CA ALA A 64 -13.95 -1.03 -21.80
C ALA A 64 -13.78 -0.45 -20.38
N HIS A 65 -12.62 0.13 -20.09
CA HIS A 65 -12.28 0.68 -18.76
C HIS A 65 -12.43 2.21 -18.67
N GLY A 66 -12.69 2.90 -19.79
CA GLY A 66 -12.73 4.36 -19.83
C GLY A 66 -11.36 5.02 -19.68
N ALA A 67 -10.28 4.31 -20.03
CA ALA A 67 -8.92 4.84 -19.97
C ALA A 67 -8.65 5.81 -21.12
N GLU A 68 -7.97 6.92 -20.82
CA GLU A 68 -7.47 7.82 -21.84
C GLU A 68 -6.29 7.18 -22.58
N VAL A 69 -6.29 7.24 -23.92
CA VAL A 69 -5.18 6.81 -24.77
C VAL A 69 -4.73 7.96 -25.64
N VAL A 70 -3.51 8.43 -25.43
CA VAL A 70 -2.89 9.52 -26.19
C VAL A 70 -1.94 8.94 -27.23
N PRO A 71 -2.23 9.05 -28.54
CA PRO A 71 -1.28 8.65 -29.57
C PRO A 71 -0.09 9.61 -29.60
N ILE A 72 1.11 9.05 -29.76
CA ILE A 72 2.36 9.82 -29.92
C ILE A 72 3.09 9.39 -31.19
N ASP A 73 3.53 10.38 -31.96
CA ASP A 73 4.21 10.17 -33.25
C ASP A 73 5.75 10.22 -33.13
N ASP A 74 6.27 10.80 -32.05
CA ASP A 74 7.68 10.78 -31.69
C ASP A 74 7.88 10.51 -30.20
N THR A 75 9.13 10.50 -29.76
CA THR A 75 9.54 10.34 -28.35
C THR A 75 10.32 11.55 -27.85
N TYR A 76 10.18 12.71 -28.49
CA TYR A 76 10.92 13.91 -28.13
C TYR A 76 10.24 14.59 -26.94
N VAL A 77 10.88 14.49 -25.79
CA VAL A 77 10.44 15.08 -24.54
C VAL A 77 10.98 16.50 -24.42
N SER A 78 10.11 17.46 -24.15
CA SER A 78 10.47 18.87 -23.99
C SER A 78 10.88 19.24 -22.56
N GLY A 79 10.63 18.38 -21.57
CA GLY A 79 11.01 18.55 -20.17
C GLY A 79 10.85 17.26 -19.36
N GLY A 80 11.64 17.07 -18.31
CA GLY A 80 11.62 15.84 -17.49
C GLY A 80 12.33 14.64 -18.13
N ALA A 81 11.94 13.43 -17.75
CA ALA A 81 12.64 12.21 -18.14
C ALA A 81 12.36 11.78 -19.59
N SER A 82 13.40 11.24 -20.26
CA SER A 82 13.23 10.65 -21.59
C SER A 82 12.44 9.34 -21.53
N LEU A 83 11.61 9.06 -22.55
CA LEU A 83 10.89 7.79 -22.69
C LEU A 83 11.80 6.55 -22.87
N GLY A 84 13.10 6.76 -23.07
CA GLY A 84 14.13 5.73 -23.11
C GLY A 84 15.02 5.67 -21.86
N ALA A 85 14.74 6.47 -20.83
CA ALA A 85 15.55 6.52 -19.61
C ALA A 85 15.48 5.19 -18.84
N ASN A 86 16.50 4.94 -18.01
CA ASN A 86 16.54 3.75 -17.13
C ASN A 86 15.40 3.75 -16.09
N SER A 87 14.83 4.92 -15.79
CA SER A 87 13.64 5.06 -14.94
C SER A 87 12.37 4.54 -15.63
N VAL A 88 12.34 4.37 -16.96
CA VAL A 88 11.23 3.75 -17.69
C VAL A 88 11.37 2.22 -17.64
N ARG A 89 10.47 1.57 -16.91
CA ARG A 89 10.56 0.12 -16.64
C ARG A 89 9.47 -0.66 -17.35
N GLY A 90 9.80 -1.86 -17.81
CA GLY A 90 8.80 -2.79 -18.36
C GLY A 90 7.94 -3.37 -17.25
N LEU A 91 6.63 -3.30 -17.43
CA LEU A 91 5.67 -3.95 -16.55
C LEU A 91 5.53 -5.42 -16.96
N ARG A 92 5.23 -6.27 -15.97
CA ARG A 92 4.92 -7.69 -16.15
C ARG A 92 3.57 -7.94 -15.50
N SER A 93 2.80 -8.87 -16.03
CA SER A 93 1.60 -9.37 -15.33
C SER A 93 2.06 -10.10 -14.07
N PRO A 94 1.79 -9.59 -12.86
CA PRO A 94 2.35 -10.17 -11.65
C PRO A 94 1.61 -11.43 -11.23
N SER A 95 2.35 -12.44 -10.77
CA SER A 95 1.79 -13.57 -10.02
C SER A 95 1.55 -13.13 -8.57
N VAL A 96 0.29 -13.04 -8.16
CA VAL A 96 -0.11 -12.50 -6.85
C VAL A 96 -0.65 -13.61 -5.95
N LEU A 97 -0.07 -13.76 -4.76
CA LEU A 97 -0.61 -14.56 -3.67
C LEU A 97 -1.33 -13.65 -2.66
N LEU A 98 -2.58 -13.99 -2.34
CA LEU A 98 -3.31 -13.39 -1.22
C LEU A 98 -3.38 -14.39 -0.08
N VAL A 99 -2.80 -14.03 1.07
CA VAL A 99 -2.94 -14.82 2.29
C VAL A 99 -4.40 -14.76 2.74
N TYR A 100 -5.01 -15.93 2.83
CA TYR A 100 -6.43 -16.14 3.09
C TYR A 100 -6.63 -16.84 4.44
N ASP A 101 -7.85 -16.74 4.97
CA ASP A 101 -8.30 -17.36 6.22
C ASP A 101 -7.58 -16.82 7.47
N SER A 102 -7.88 -17.41 8.63
CA SER A 102 -7.20 -17.13 9.90
C SER A 102 -5.68 -17.22 9.75
N PRO A 103 -4.90 -16.25 10.30
CA PRO A 103 -5.33 -15.17 11.20
C PRO A 103 -5.71 -13.85 10.49
N GLY A 104 -5.81 -13.85 9.16
CA GLY A 104 -6.29 -12.70 8.40
C GLY A 104 -7.75 -12.39 8.71
N SER A 105 -8.06 -11.11 8.91
CA SER A 105 -9.43 -10.64 9.08
C SER A 105 -10.26 -10.99 7.86
N THR A 106 -11.38 -11.70 8.05
CA THR A 106 -12.28 -12.08 6.96
C THR A 106 -12.73 -10.87 6.14
N TYR A 107 -12.91 -9.71 6.78
CA TYR A 107 -13.25 -8.48 6.09
C TYR A 107 -12.12 -7.99 5.19
N SER A 108 -10.91 -7.84 5.75
CA SER A 108 -9.73 -7.36 4.99
C SER A 108 -9.41 -8.28 3.81
N VAL A 109 -9.46 -9.60 4.02
CA VAL A 109 -9.30 -10.60 2.96
C VAL A 109 -10.36 -10.43 1.87
N GLY A 110 -11.64 -10.30 2.25
CA GLY A 110 -12.74 -10.15 1.30
C GLY A 110 -12.66 -8.87 0.48
N TRP A 111 -12.30 -7.75 1.13
CA TRP A 111 -12.13 -6.47 0.45
C TRP A 111 -10.94 -6.45 -0.50
N ALA A 112 -9.77 -6.90 -0.06
CA ALA A 112 -8.59 -6.98 -0.91
C ALA A 112 -8.85 -7.88 -2.14
N ARG A 113 -9.48 -9.03 -1.94
CA ARG A 113 -9.84 -9.94 -3.04
C ARG A 113 -10.84 -9.31 -4.01
N TYR A 114 -11.87 -8.62 -3.50
CA TYR A 114 -12.82 -7.90 -4.34
C TYR A 114 -12.14 -6.83 -5.18
N VAL A 115 -11.28 -6.00 -4.56
CA VAL A 115 -10.55 -4.94 -5.28
C VAL A 115 -9.63 -5.53 -6.35
N LEU A 116 -8.87 -6.59 -6.04
CA LEU A 116 -8.01 -7.24 -7.03
C LEU A 116 -8.80 -7.84 -8.19
N GLU A 117 -9.74 -8.75 -7.89
CA GLU A 117 -10.36 -9.58 -8.92
C GLU A 117 -11.55 -8.91 -9.60
N GLN A 118 -12.35 -8.11 -8.88
CA GLN A 118 -13.59 -7.53 -9.40
C GLN A 118 -13.40 -6.09 -9.86
N ARG A 119 -12.63 -5.28 -9.13
CA ARG A 119 -12.37 -3.89 -9.55
C ARG A 119 -11.30 -3.82 -10.63
N TYR A 120 -10.11 -4.38 -10.36
CA TYR A 120 -8.97 -4.27 -11.27
C TYR A 120 -8.78 -5.46 -12.22
N GLY A 121 -9.50 -6.57 -12.01
CA GLY A 121 -9.37 -7.76 -12.86
C GLY A 121 -8.03 -8.49 -12.73
N GLN A 122 -7.25 -8.20 -11.67
CA GLN A 122 -5.96 -8.80 -11.37
C GLN A 122 -6.13 -10.23 -10.83
N PRO A 123 -5.65 -11.25 -11.55
CA PRO A 123 -5.71 -12.63 -11.07
C PRO A 123 -4.91 -12.80 -9.76
N THR A 124 -5.49 -13.53 -8.83
CA THR A 124 -4.91 -13.73 -7.50
C THR A 124 -5.09 -15.18 -7.06
N VAL A 125 -4.05 -15.76 -6.47
CA VAL A 125 -4.10 -17.10 -5.85
C VAL A 125 -4.29 -16.94 -4.34
N ALA A 126 -5.43 -17.42 -3.83
CA ALA A 126 -5.70 -17.41 -2.40
C ALA A 126 -5.07 -18.63 -1.72
N VAL A 127 -4.15 -18.41 -0.77
CA VAL A 127 -3.50 -19.47 -0.01
C VAL A 127 -3.79 -19.30 1.48
N ARG A 128 -4.26 -20.35 2.16
CA ARG A 128 -4.51 -20.29 3.60
C ARG A 128 -3.21 -20.02 4.34
N ALA A 129 -3.23 -19.17 5.36
CA ALA A 129 -2.04 -18.87 6.15
C ALA A 129 -1.38 -20.14 6.73
N SER A 130 -2.18 -21.12 7.16
CA SER A 130 -1.71 -22.41 7.67
C SER A 130 -0.97 -23.28 6.65
N SER A 131 -1.15 -23.00 5.36
CA SER A 131 -0.55 -23.73 4.24
C SER A 131 0.64 -22.97 3.63
N LEU A 132 0.94 -21.77 4.11
CA LEU A 132 1.93 -20.90 3.50
C LEU A 132 3.34 -21.51 3.57
N GLY A 133 3.69 -22.18 4.67
CA GLY A 133 5.00 -22.85 4.81
C GLY A 133 5.22 -24.09 3.94
N GLY A 134 4.22 -24.50 3.16
CA GLY A 134 4.37 -25.55 2.14
C GLY A 134 4.23 -25.04 0.71
N ALA A 135 4.02 -23.73 0.51
CA ALA A 135 3.96 -23.11 -0.80
C ALA A 135 5.37 -22.72 -1.25
N ASP A 136 5.65 -22.83 -2.54
CA ASP A 136 6.88 -22.27 -3.11
C ASP A 136 6.69 -20.76 -3.32
N LEU A 137 7.31 -19.94 -2.49
CA LEU A 137 7.17 -18.48 -2.58
C LEU A 137 7.76 -17.93 -3.89
N ALA A 138 8.69 -18.65 -4.53
CA ALA A 138 9.32 -18.21 -5.78
C ALA A 138 8.37 -18.19 -6.98
N ASP A 139 7.20 -18.84 -6.89
CA ASP A 139 6.15 -18.80 -7.91
C ASP A 139 5.40 -17.45 -7.95
N PHE A 140 5.60 -16.60 -6.93
CA PHE A 140 4.86 -15.37 -6.73
C PHE A 140 5.77 -14.14 -6.72
N ASP A 141 5.37 -13.11 -7.47
CA ASP A 141 6.02 -11.80 -7.48
C ASP A 141 5.57 -10.96 -6.29
N VAL A 142 4.31 -11.12 -5.88
CA VAL A 142 3.67 -10.35 -4.81
C VAL A 142 3.01 -11.28 -3.82
N ILE A 143 3.24 -11.06 -2.53
CA ILE A 143 2.52 -11.71 -1.45
C ILE A 143 1.83 -10.65 -0.60
N ILE A 144 0.51 -10.78 -0.45
CA ILE A 144 -0.33 -9.83 0.27
C ILE A 144 -0.78 -10.46 1.58
N PHE A 145 -0.49 -9.80 2.69
CA PHE A 145 -0.97 -10.13 4.02
C PHE A 145 -2.07 -9.13 4.42
N PRO A 146 -3.35 -9.51 4.34
CA PRO A 146 -4.46 -8.73 4.88
C PRO A 146 -4.29 -8.43 6.36
N SER A 147 -5.08 -7.48 6.89
CA SER A 147 -5.02 -7.11 8.30
C SER A 147 -5.26 -8.32 9.21
N GLY A 148 -4.27 -8.63 10.05
CA GLY A 148 -4.28 -9.79 10.96
C GLY A 148 -2.97 -9.87 11.73
N ASN A 149 -2.91 -10.71 12.77
CA ASN A 149 -1.66 -10.99 13.49
C ASN A 149 -1.15 -12.38 13.12
N TYR A 150 0.02 -12.44 12.47
CA TYR A 150 0.56 -13.66 11.91
C TYR A 150 1.64 -14.33 12.76
N SER A 151 2.02 -13.81 13.94
CA SER A 151 3.08 -14.39 14.77
C SER A 151 2.84 -15.85 15.17
N GLY A 152 1.58 -16.27 15.29
CA GLY A 152 1.22 -17.67 15.61
C GLY A 152 1.23 -18.62 14.41
N THR A 153 1.27 -18.11 13.18
CA THR A 153 1.18 -18.91 11.94
C THR A 153 2.47 -18.83 11.12
N VAL A 154 3.14 -17.68 11.13
CA VAL A 154 4.44 -17.47 10.51
C VAL A 154 5.50 -17.62 11.59
N GLY A 155 6.01 -18.85 11.74
CA GLY A 155 7.16 -19.13 12.60
C GLY A 155 8.49 -18.64 12.00
N SER A 156 9.58 -18.74 12.77
CA SER A 156 10.90 -18.24 12.38
C SER A 156 11.42 -18.75 11.03
N GLY A 157 11.18 -20.03 10.71
CA GLY A 157 11.61 -20.61 9.43
C GLY A 157 10.95 -19.94 8.22
N LEU A 158 9.62 -19.78 8.26
CA LEU A 158 8.87 -19.10 7.19
C LEU A 158 9.18 -17.61 7.16
N LEU A 159 9.47 -17.00 8.32
CA LEU A 159 9.89 -15.61 8.40
C LEU A 159 11.23 -15.38 7.67
N ASP A 160 12.19 -16.28 7.86
CA ASP A 160 13.48 -16.23 7.15
C ASP A 160 13.33 -16.51 5.65
N GLU A 161 12.40 -17.39 5.28
CA GLU A 161 12.04 -17.64 3.89
C GLU A 161 11.44 -16.38 3.23
N LEU A 162 10.50 -15.70 3.89
CA LEU A 162 9.95 -14.41 3.42
C LEU A 162 11.04 -13.35 3.25
N ARG A 163 11.99 -13.28 4.19
CA ARG A 163 13.14 -12.36 4.10
C ARG A 163 14.02 -12.68 2.88
N SER A 164 14.28 -13.95 2.63
CA SER A 164 15.07 -14.41 1.48
C SER A 164 14.34 -14.14 0.17
N TRP A 165 13.05 -14.48 0.10
CA TRP A 165 12.19 -14.22 -1.05
C TRP A 165 12.12 -12.72 -1.40
N MET A 166 11.91 -11.85 -0.41
CA MET A 166 11.98 -10.39 -0.62
C MET A 166 13.36 -9.96 -1.15
N SER A 167 14.44 -10.47 -0.54
CA SER A 167 15.81 -10.16 -0.99
C SER A 167 16.07 -10.55 -2.45
N ASN A 168 15.33 -11.53 -2.96
CA ASN A 168 15.41 -12.06 -4.33
C ASN A 168 14.45 -11.39 -5.33
N GLY A 169 13.72 -10.35 -4.94
CA GLY A 169 12.82 -9.61 -5.84
C GLY A 169 11.34 -9.64 -5.47
N GLY A 170 10.97 -10.36 -4.41
CA GLY A 170 9.60 -10.44 -3.92
C GLY A 170 9.09 -9.11 -3.36
N THR A 171 7.81 -8.82 -3.57
CA THR A 171 7.12 -7.64 -3.01
C THR A 171 6.12 -8.07 -1.95
N LEU A 172 6.42 -7.81 -0.68
CA LEU A 172 5.52 -8.07 0.43
C LEU A 172 4.60 -6.87 0.67
N ILE A 173 3.28 -7.09 0.67
CA ILE A 173 2.30 -6.03 0.97
C ILE A 173 1.61 -6.35 2.29
N THR A 174 1.64 -5.40 3.22
CA THR A 174 0.96 -5.49 4.53
C THR A 174 0.00 -4.32 4.72
N MET A 175 -1.05 -4.51 5.51
CA MET A 175 -2.07 -3.50 5.76
C MET A 175 -2.67 -3.65 7.16
N GLY A 176 -2.85 -2.53 7.87
CA GLY A 176 -3.44 -2.52 9.20
C GLY A 176 -2.63 -3.33 10.21
N ASN A 177 -3.24 -4.37 10.80
CA ASN A 177 -2.58 -5.17 11.83
C ASN A 177 -1.45 -6.05 11.29
N SER A 178 -1.44 -6.40 9.99
CA SER A 178 -0.30 -7.14 9.44
C SER A 178 0.93 -6.26 9.28
N THR A 179 0.77 -4.94 9.15
CA THR A 179 1.89 -3.98 9.23
C THR A 179 2.46 -3.91 10.65
N ARG A 180 1.61 -3.95 11.68
CA ARG A 180 2.07 -4.07 13.08
C ARG A 180 2.84 -5.36 13.31
N TRP A 181 2.35 -6.48 12.77
CA TRP A 181 3.05 -7.76 12.81
C TRP A 181 4.40 -7.70 12.09
N ALA A 182 4.46 -7.16 10.88
CA ALA A 182 5.71 -7.04 10.13
C ALA A 182 6.75 -6.18 10.86
N ALA A 183 6.31 -5.08 11.49
CA ALA A 183 7.17 -4.27 12.35
C ALA A 183 7.69 -5.06 13.55
N SER A 184 6.83 -5.81 14.27
CA SER A 184 7.25 -6.58 15.44
C SER A 184 8.20 -7.73 15.12
N GLU A 185 8.08 -8.33 13.93
CA GLU A 185 8.97 -9.40 13.45
C GLU A 185 10.25 -8.86 12.76
N GLY A 186 10.44 -7.54 12.70
CA GLY A 186 11.60 -6.92 12.04
C GLY A 186 11.64 -7.14 10.53
N LEU A 187 10.48 -7.28 9.89
CA LEU A 187 10.34 -7.23 8.43
C LEU A 187 10.25 -5.79 7.91
N LEU A 188 9.80 -4.87 8.76
CA LEU A 188 9.65 -3.44 8.49
C LEU A 188 10.37 -2.64 9.58
N SER A 189 11.18 -1.68 9.19
CA SER A 189 12.02 -0.84 10.06
C SER A 189 11.24 0.32 10.69
N THR A 190 10.02 0.05 11.14
CA THR A 190 9.17 0.97 11.90
C THR A 190 8.86 0.42 13.28
N VAL A 191 8.32 1.27 14.15
CA VAL A 191 7.77 0.89 15.45
C VAL A 191 6.32 1.30 15.49
N ALA A 192 5.45 0.35 15.86
CA ALA A 192 4.08 0.67 16.18
C ALA A 192 4.04 1.35 17.56
N GLU A 193 3.62 2.61 17.58
CA GLU A 193 3.70 3.43 18.78
C GLU A 193 2.77 2.94 19.88
N ARG A 194 3.18 3.27 21.10
CA ARG A 194 2.47 3.04 22.36
C ARG A 194 2.38 4.40 23.05
N ARG A 195 1.27 4.69 23.73
CA ARG A 195 1.14 5.94 24.48
C ARG A 195 1.86 5.87 25.83
N GLY A 196 2.18 4.65 26.29
CA GLY A 196 2.57 4.40 27.67
C GLY A 196 1.36 4.58 28.59
N GLY A 197 1.29 3.82 29.68
CA GLY A 197 0.24 3.99 30.68
C GLY A 197 0.85 4.22 32.05
N ARG A 198 0.45 3.45 33.06
CA ARG A 198 0.99 3.58 34.42
C ARG A 198 2.52 3.38 34.44
N ALA A 199 3.26 4.20 35.18
CA ALA A 199 4.70 3.98 35.34
C ALA A 199 4.97 2.60 35.95
N ALA A 200 5.96 1.86 35.43
CA ALA A 200 6.21 0.47 35.80
C ALA A 200 6.61 0.27 37.28
N ASP A 201 7.02 1.36 37.93
CA ASP A 201 7.44 1.50 39.33
C ASP A 201 6.36 2.15 40.22
N ALA A 202 5.19 2.49 39.67
CA ALA A 202 4.10 3.03 40.46
C ALA A 202 3.42 1.92 41.28
N ASP A 203 2.93 2.27 42.48
CA ASP A 203 2.33 1.33 43.44
C ASP A 203 1.26 0.42 42.79
N PRO A 204 1.01 -0.81 43.26
CA PRO A 204 -0.11 -1.59 42.76
C PRO A 204 -1.45 -0.84 42.97
N PRO A 205 -2.49 -1.13 42.16
CA PRO A 205 -3.85 -0.62 42.37
C PRO A 205 -4.29 -0.87 43.81
N SER A 206 -5.08 0.03 44.40
CA SER A 206 -5.54 -0.16 45.78
C SER A 206 -6.46 -1.39 45.86
N GLU A 207 -6.43 -2.13 46.97
CA GLU A 207 -7.38 -3.24 47.19
C GLU A 207 -8.80 -2.72 47.51
N GLU A 208 -8.96 -1.43 47.77
CA GLU A 208 -10.24 -0.79 48.07
C GLU A 208 -10.95 -0.40 46.77
N THR A 209 -12.27 -0.62 46.70
CA THR A 209 -13.06 -0.20 45.53
C THR A 209 -13.24 1.32 45.56
N PRO A 210 -12.74 2.07 44.57
CA PRO A 210 -12.91 3.53 44.56
C PRO A 210 -14.38 3.92 44.54
N GLU A 211 -14.72 5.01 45.22
CA GLU A 211 -16.12 5.46 45.37
C GLU A 211 -16.73 5.90 44.02
N GLN A 212 -15.91 6.36 43.07
CA GLN A 212 -16.35 6.72 41.74
C GLN A 212 -15.83 5.75 40.67
N PRO A 213 -16.66 5.39 39.68
CA PRO A 213 -16.26 4.49 38.59
C PRO A 213 -15.06 4.99 37.76
N ILE A 214 -14.82 6.30 37.73
CA ILE A 214 -13.75 6.92 36.96
C ILE A 214 -12.39 6.71 37.65
N ASP A 215 -12.36 6.82 38.99
CA ASP A 215 -11.14 6.64 39.79
C ASP A 215 -10.65 5.18 39.72
N TYR A 216 -11.56 4.22 39.59
CA TYR A 216 -11.21 2.81 39.34
C TYR A 216 -10.54 2.60 37.99
N LEU A 217 -10.91 3.35 36.95
CA LEU A 217 -10.33 3.21 35.61
C LEU A 217 -8.88 3.72 35.58
N GLU A 218 -8.55 4.75 36.35
CA GLU A 218 -7.19 5.27 36.49
C GLU A 218 -6.26 4.29 37.24
N GLU A 219 -6.80 3.55 38.21
CA GLU A 219 -6.00 2.57 38.98
C GLU A 219 -5.64 1.32 38.17
N ILE A 220 -6.44 0.94 37.17
CA ILE A 220 -6.22 -0.28 36.36
C ILE A 220 -5.55 -0.02 35.01
N VAL A 221 -5.06 1.20 34.74
CA VAL A 221 -4.39 1.53 33.47
C VAL A 221 -3.16 0.63 33.30
N PRO A 222 -3.04 -0.11 32.18
CA PRO A 222 -1.86 -0.93 31.90
C PRO A 222 -0.58 -0.10 31.87
N THR A 223 0.57 -0.70 32.17
CA THR A 223 1.85 0.02 32.07
C THR A 223 2.23 0.38 30.63
N ASP A 224 1.73 -0.42 29.68
CA ASP A 224 1.90 -0.22 28.25
C ASP A 224 0.54 -0.09 27.56
N GLU A 225 0.13 1.15 27.29
CA GLU A 225 -1.16 1.47 26.67
C GLU A 225 -1.04 1.66 25.15
N SER A 226 -2.06 1.20 24.42
CA SER A 226 -2.21 1.53 23.00
C SER A 226 -2.43 3.04 22.82
N PRO A 227 -2.11 3.59 21.65
CA PRO A 227 -2.62 4.91 21.26
C PRO A 227 -4.13 4.98 21.43
N GLU A 228 -4.64 6.19 21.64
CA GLU A 228 -6.06 6.43 21.80
C GLU A 228 -6.80 5.98 20.54
N SER A 229 -7.87 5.21 20.70
CA SER A 229 -8.54 4.57 19.58
C SER A 229 -9.42 5.57 18.82
N VAL A 230 -9.22 5.69 17.51
CA VAL A 230 -10.10 6.46 16.63
C VAL A 230 -11.32 5.61 16.30
N PRO A 231 -12.56 6.03 16.62
CA PRO A 231 -13.77 5.24 16.32
C PRO A 231 -14.03 5.08 14.81
N GLY A 232 -13.51 6.02 14.02
CA GLY A 232 -13.70 6.15 12.59
C GLY A 232 -13.68 7.62 12.19
N ALA A 233 -12.64 8.05 11.48
CA ALA A 233 -12.52 9.41 10.96
C ALA A 233 -11.84 9.40 9.59
N ILE A 234 -12.17 10.38 8.74
CA ILE A 234 -11.45 10.61 7.49
C ILE A 234 -10.33 11.60 7.81
N LEU A 235 -9.09 11.14 7.75
CA LEU A 235 -7.91 11.96 7.97
C LEU A 235 -7.27 12.33 6.64
N ARG A 236 -6.71 13.54 6.62
CA ARG A 236 -5.87 14.01 5.52
C ARG A 236 -4.55 13.23 5.52
N VAL A 237 -4.17 12.72 4.36
CA VAL A 237 -2.86 12.11 4.11
C VAL A 237 -2.20 12.88 2.97
N ILE A 238 -0.96 13.31 3.23
CA ILE A 238 -0.08 13.93 2.24
C ILE A 238 0.79 12.83 1.62
N LEU A 239 0.82 12.78 0.30
CA LEU A 239 1.56 11.80 -0.49
C LEU A 239 2.79 12.46 -1.12
N ASP A 240 3.88 11.68 -1.24
CA ASP A 240 5.04 11.98 -2.08
C ASP A 240 4.67 11.69 -3.54
N ASP A 241 4.36 12.72 -4.32
CA ASP A 241 3.88 12.65 -5.71
C ASP A 241 4.96 12.28 -6.74
N ASP A 242 6.24 12.37 -6.36
CA ASP A 242 7.35 11.88 -7.16
C ASP A 242 7.54 10.36 -7.01
N HIS A 243 6.99 9.76 -5.95
CA HIS A 243 7.11 8.32 -5.71
C HIS A 243 6.07 7.53 -6.50
N TRP A 244 6.52 6.49 -7.23
CA TRP A 244 5.66 5.67 -8.09
C TRP A 244 4.45 5.01 -7.40
N LEU A 245 4.47 4.84 -6.07
CA LEU A 245 3.35 4.29 -5.31
C LEU A 245 2.15 5.24 -5.28
N SER A 246 2.39 6.56 -5.30
CA SER A 246 1.35 7.60 -5.31
C SER A 246 0.94 8.02 -6.73
N ALA A 247 1.48 7.36 -7.77
CA ALA A 247 1.17 7.66 -9.15
C ALA A 247 -0.34 7.72 -9.39
N GLY A 248 -0.78 8.75 -10.12
CA GLY A 248 -2.20 8.99 -10.42
C GLY A 248 -2.98 9.68 -9.30
N THR A 249 -2.30 10.17 -8.27
CA THR A 249 -2.86 11.07 -7.25
C THR A 249 -2.38 12.51 -7.46
N ASP A 250 -3.02 13.46 -6.78
CA ASP A 250 -2.67 14.89 -6.76
C ASP A 250 -1.89 15.30 -5.49
N GLY A 251 -1.33 14.32 -4.76
CA GLY A 251 -0.50 14.55 -3.59
C GLY A 251 -1.26 14.64 -2.25
N GLU A 252 -2.59 14.65 -2.25
CA GLU A 252 -3.38 14.67 -1.01
C GLU A 252 -4.63 13.78 -1.12
N ILE A 253 -4.89 12.95 -0.11
CA ILE A 253 -6.07 12.09 -0.08
C ILE A 253 -6.73 12.07 1.30
N GLY A 254 -8.02 11.72 1.32
CA GLY A 254 -8.74 11.36 2.55
C GLY A 254 -8.70 9.85 2.80
N VAL A 255 -8.28 9.45 3.99
CA VAL A 255 -8.19 8.04 4.42
C VAL A 255 -9.09 7.80 5.61
N LEU A 256 -9.89 6.73 5.56
CA LEU A 256 -10.62 6.28 6.74
C LEU A 256 -9.65 5.60 7.71
N VAL A 257 -9.56 6.14 8.92
CA VAL A 257 -8.73 5.63 10.01
C VAL A 257 -9.63 5.13 11.13
N GLU A 258 -9.38 3.90 11.58
CA GLU A 258 -10.08 3.30 12.72
C GLU A 258 -9.10 2.57 13.66
N GLY A 259 -9.37 2.56 14.96
CA GLY A 259 -8.53 1.91 15.95
C GLY A 259 -7.32 2.74 16.38
N SER A 260 -6.30 2.05 16.92
CA SER A 260 -5.15 2.65 17.62
C SER A 260 -3.82 2.44 16.89
N ARG A 261 -3.85 2.33 15.56
CA ARG A 261 -2.66 2.08 14.75
C ARG A 261 -1.93 3.38 14.47
N VAL A 262 -0.75 3.50 15.04
CA VAL A 262 0.15 4.64 14.86
C VAL A 262 1.53 4.07 14.60
N PHE A 263 2.13 4.43 13.47
CA PHE A 263 3.46 3.94 13.07
C PHE A 263 4.43 5.12 12.99
N ARG A 264 5.60 4.93 13.59
CA ARG A 264 6.68 5.90 13.45
C ARG A 264 7.11 5.99 11.98
N PRO A 265 7.34 7.18 11.43
CA PRO A 265 7.95 7.31 10.11
C PRO A 265 9.27 6.53 10.02
N LEU A 266 9.48 5.86 8.88
CA LEU A 266 10.78 5.28 8.53
C LEU A 266 11.85 6.38 8.52
N THR A 267 13.08 6.03 8.87
CA THR A 267 14.21 6.94 8.66
C THR A 267 14.62 6.94 7.18
N LEU A 268 15.36 7.97 6.76
CA LEU A 268 15.85 8.06 5.38
C LEU A 268 16.82 6.92 5.02
N ASP A 269 17.47 6.31 6.02
CA ASP A 269 18.40 5.19 5.80
C ASP A 269 17.65 3.85 5.58
N ASP A 270 16.40 3.77 6.05
CA ASP A 270 15.60 2.54 5.99
C ASP A 270 14.67 2.53 4.77
N GLY A 271 14.03 3.66 4.44
CA GLY A 271 13.09 3.72 3.33
C GLY A 271 12.37 5.05 3.17
N THR A 272 11.22 5.00 2.49
CA THR A 272 10.43 6.18 2.12
C THR A 272 9.06 6.14 2.77
N ASN A 273 8.66 7.24 3.41
CA ASN A 273 7.30 7.44 3.89
C ASN A 273 6.48 8.09 2.77
N VAL A 274 6.02 7.28 1.81
CA VAL A 274 5.27 7.72 0.63
C VAL A 274 3.98 8.45 1.02
N GLY A 275 3.36 8.07 2.13
CA GLY A 275 2.19 8.76 2.65
C GLY A 275 2.33 9.00 4.15
N ARG A 276 2.04 10.23 4.58
CA ARG A 276 1.98 10.62 5.99
C ARG A 276 0.68 11.31 6.31
N TYR A 277 0.15 11.10 7.50
CA TYR A 277 -0.97 11.90 7.97
C TYR A 277 -0.59 13.39 8.00
N GLY A 278 -1.57 14.26 7.71
CA GLY A 278 -1.43 15.70 7.84
C GLY A 278 -1.04 16.13 9.25
N ASP A 279 -0.82 17.43 9.43
CA ASP A 279 -0.53 18.02 10.73
C ASP A 279 -1.54 19.12 11.09
N GLY A 280 -1.50 19.55 12.35
CA GLY A 280 -2.30 20.65 12.86
C GLY A 280 -3.81 20.43 12.80
N ASP A 281 -4.53 21.54 12.59
CA ASP A 281 -5.99 21.60 12.63
C ASP A 281 -6.65 20.96 11.39
N ASP A 282 -5.88 20.80 10.32
CA ASP A 282 -6.32 20.30 9.01
C ASP A 282 -6.26 18.77 8.88
N LEU A 283 -5.73 18.07 9.89
CA LEU A 283 -5.61 16.62 9.91
C LEU A 283 -6.97 15.91 9.75
N VAL A 284 -8.04 16.45 10.36
CA VAL A 284 -9.35 15.79 10.40
C VAL A 284 -10.26 16.40 9.34
N LEU A 285 -10.47 15.67 8.24
CA LEU A 285 -11.38 16.10 7.18
C LEU A 285 -12.85 15.84 7.55
N SER A 286 -13.10 14.74 8.26
CA SER A 286 -14.45 14.36 8.74
C SER A 286 -14.38 13.34 9.88
N GLY A 287 -15.42 13.29 10.72
CA GLY A 287 -15.51 12.35 11.84
C GLY A 287 -14.97 12.91 13.15
N ILE A 288 -14.81 12.04 14.15
CA ILE A 288 -14.38 12.42 15.50
C ILE A 288 -13.02 11.79 15.79
N VAL A 289 -12.07 12.64 16.17
CA VAL A 289 -10.76 12.25 16.70
C VAL A 289 -10.60 12.93 18.05
N TRP A 290 -10.36 12.12 19.08
CA TRP A 290 -10.10 12.58 20.44
C TRP A 290 -8.93 13.56 20.47
N GLU A 291 -8.98 14.54 21.36
CA GLU A 291 -7.95 15.59 21.45
C GLU A 291 -6.56 14.97 21.74
N GLU A 292 -6.53 13.87 22.47
CA GLU A 292 -5.34 13.09 22.83
C GLU A 292 -4.80 12.26 21.66
N ALA A 293 -5.65 11.88 20.70
CA ALA A 293 -5.28 11.09 19.54
C ALA A 293 -4.64 11.94 18.43
N ARG A 294 -5.09 13.20 18.29
CA ARG A 294 -4.63 14.09 17.19
C ARG A 294 -3.11 14.27 17.14
N PRO A 295 -2.41 14.61 18.26
CA PRO A 295 -0.96 14.79 18.24
C PRO A 295 -0.21 13.49 17.96
N GLN A 296 -0.80 12.34 18.33
CA GLN A 296 -0.19 11.03 18.08
C GLN A 296 -0.25 10.65 16.61
N LEU A 297 -1.25 11.10 15.86
CA LEU A 297 -1.41 10.79 14.44
C LEU A 297 -0.66 11.76 13.53
N ALA A 298 -0.49 13.01 13.96
CA ALA A 298 0.12 14.06 13.15
C ALA A 298 1.49 13.65 12.59
N SER A 299 1.67 13.80 11.27
CA SER A 299 2.91 13.44 10.56
C SER A 299 3.38 11.99 10.71
N LYS A 300 2.54 11.07 11.19
CA LYS A 300 2.87 9.64 11.26
C LYS A 300 2.68 8.96 9.91
N ALA A 301 3.32 7.80 9.79
CA ALA A 301 3.30 7.05 8.54
C ALA A 301 1.92 6.46 8.27
N PHE A 302 1.44 6.67 7.04
CA PHE A 302 0.28 5.98 6.48
C PHE A 302 0.71 4.94 5.45
N LEU A 303 1.60 5.30 4.52
CA LEU A 303 2.12 4.39 3.48
C LEU A 303 3.65 4.42 3.52
N MET A 304 4.23 3.26 3.80
CA MET A 304 5.67 3.05 3.93
C MET A 304 6.18 2.13 2.83
N HIS A 305 7.34 2.45 2.30
CA HIS A 305 8.08 1.64 1.34
C HIS A 305 9.50 1.44 1.86
N GLU A 306 9.93 0.18 1.96
CA GLU A 306 11.27 -0.18 2.39
C GLU A 306 11.84 -1.23 1.43
N GLY A 307 13.01 -0.93 0.87
CA GLY A 307 13.72 -1.83 -0.04
C GLY A 307 14.44 -2.94 0.73
N ARG A 308 14.48 -4.14 0.16
CA ARG A 308 15.18 -5.28 0.74
C ARG A 308 15.81 -6.13 -0.34
N GLY A 309 17.14 -6.02 -0.49
CA GLY A 309 17.84 -6.66 -1.60
C GLY A 309 17.32 -6.16 -2.96
N ALA A 310 16.82 -7.06 -3.79
CA ALA A 310 16.21 -6.75 -5.08
C ALA A 310 14.67 -6.62 -5.01
N GLY A 311 14.06 -6.79 -3.84
CA GLY A 311 12.63 -6.64 -3.62
C GLY A 311 12.33 -5.63 -2.52
N GLN A 312 11.17 -5.75 -1.88
CA GLN A 312 10.66 -4.70 -0.99
C GLN A 312 9.51 -5.16 -0.09
N ILE A 313 9.24 -4.34 0.91
CA ILE A 313 8.00 -4.35 1.67
C ILE A 313 7.26 -3.02 1.48
N ILE A 314 5.95 -3.11 1.28
CA ILE A 314 5.03 -1.97 1.18
C ILE A 314 3.99 -2.14 2.27
N ALA A 315 3.83 -1.13 3.11
CA ALA A 315 3.08 -1.24 4.35
C ALA A 315 2.09 -0.09 4.51
N PHE A 316 0.82 -0.44 4.66
CA PHE A 316 -0.26 0.51 4.90
C PHE A 316 -0.67 0.49 6.37
N ALA A 317 -0.73 1.66 7.01
CA ALA A 317 -1.16 1.80 8.39
C ALA A 317 -2.64 1.38 8.58
N GLU A 318 -3.46 1.62 7.56
CA GLU A 318 -4.87 1.22 7.47
C GLU A 318 -5.07 0.24 6.32
N ASP A 319 -6.26 -0.36 6.22
CA ASP A 319 -6.60 -1.20 5.07
C ASP A 319 -6.97 -0.30 3.86
N PRO A 320 -6.17 -0.27 2.78
CA PRO A 320 -6.46 0.59 1.62
C PRO A 320 -7.72 0.15 0.86
N ASN A 321 -8.23 -1.06 1.16
CA ASN A 321 -9.39 -1.65 0.51
C ASN A 321 -10.65 -1.56 1.36
N TYR A 322 -10.65 -0.85 2.50
CA TYR A 322 -11.79 -0.80 3.43
C TYR A 322 -13.14 -0.66 2.71
N ARG A 323 -13.94 -1.73 2.75
CA ARG A 323 -15.27 -1.85 2.10
C ARG A 323 -15.31 -1.49 0.60
N ALA A 324 -14.17 -1.52 -0.09
CA ALA A 324 -14.00 -1.02 -1.44
C ALA A 324 -14.54 0.41 -1.63
N TYR A 325 -14.47 1.24 -0.58
CA TYR A 325 -15.12 2.55 -0.55
C TYR A 325 -14.31 3.66 -1.23
N SER A 326 -13.00 3.75 -0.96
CA SER A 326 -12.15 4.85 -1.45
C SER A 326 -11.35 4.44 -2.68
N GLU A 327 -11.58 5.12 -3.79
CA GLU A 327 -10.86 4.90 -5.04
C GLU A 327 -9.38 5.27 -4.93
N ALA A 328 -9.06 6.36 -4.21
CA ALA A 328 -7.70 6.83 -4.06
C ALA A 328 -6.80 5.82 -3.32
N THR A 329 -7.27 5.23 -2.22
CA THR A 329 -6.47 4.21 -1.50
C THR A 329 -6.39 2.90 -2.27
N GLN A 330 -7.44 2.54 -3.01
CA GLN A 330 -7.43 1.38 -3.91
C GLN A 330 -6.42 1.58 -5.05
N LEU A 331 -6.25 2.80 -5.56
CA LEU A 331 -5.23 3.11 -6.55
C LEU A 331 -3.81 2.92 -5.98
N LEU A 332 -3.55 3.37 -4.75
CA LEU A 332 -2.27 3.10 -4.07
C LEU A 332 -2.03 1.59 -3.90
N PHE A 333 -3.07 0.84 -3.57
CA PHE A 333 -2.97 -0.61 -3.42
C PHE A 333 -2.68 -1.33 -4.74
N ILE A 334 -3.37 -1.01 -5.83
CA ILE A 334 -3.07 -1.63 -7.12
C ILE A 334 -1.71 -1.19 -7.65
N ASN A 335 -1.29 0.06 -7.42
CA ASN A 335 0.06 0.53 -7.74
C ASN A 335 1.12 -0.35 -7.07
N ALA A 336 0.96 -0.68 -5.79
CA ALA A 336 1.85 -1.60 -5.08
C ALA A 336 1.95 -2.98 -5.73
N VAL A 337 0.84 -3.48 -6.30
CA VAL A 337 0.76 -4.80 -6.93
C VAL A 337 1.36 -4.83 -8.35
N ILE A 338 1.09 -3.81 -9.17
CA ILE A 338 1.44 -3.84 -10.61
C ILE A 338 2.69 -3.03 -10.96
N LEU A 339 3.03 -2.01 -10.16
CA LEU A 339 4.23 -1.21 -10.33
C LEU A 339 5.38 -1.68 -9.42
N GLY A 340 5.08 -2.40 -8.33
CA GLY A 340 6.08 -2.89 -7.37
C GLY A 340 7.04 -3.94 -7.95
N PRO A 341 6.55 -5.05 -8.53
CA PRO A 341 7.39 -6.18 -8.92
C PRO A 341 8.58 -5.86 -9.84
N GLY A 342 9.73 -6.48 -9.53
CA GLY A 342 10.94 -6.37 -10.35
C GLY A 342 11.62 -4.99 -10.30
N ARG A 343 11.50 -4.30 -9.17
CA ARG A 343 12.05 -2.94 -8.97
C ARG A 343 13.24 -2.83 -8.03
#